data_AF-A0A453G5F4-F1
#
_entry.id   AF-A0A453G5F4-F1
#
_cell.length_a   1.000
_cell.length_b   1.000
_cell.length_c   1.000
_cell.angle_alpha   90.00
_cell.angle_beta   90.00
_cell.angle_gamma   90.00
#
_symmetry.space_group_name_H-M   'P 1'
#
loop_
_entity.id
_entity.type
_entity.pdbx_description
1 polymer ?
#
loop_
_entity_poly.entity_id
_entity_poly.type
_entity_poly.pdbx_seq_one_letter_code
_entity_poly.pdbx_strand_id
1 'polypeptide(L)'
;MVGIPNSCCASRQPMHLMWKLERCVVLNAKDICVIGRKMTGKIYYSHIRYIGHLKERKLKDHMAKDPTEVIRKVVMCMLPRNKLRDDRDRKLRIFAEGEHTFHDRPLEPFVMPPRKVREMCPRARCAMIRAQKKDQDMEAKKAEGEAAKNGKATVAA
;
A
#
# COMPACT_ATOMS: atom_id res chain seq x y z
N MET A 1 -10.88 -46.00 -20.75
CA MET A 1 -10.42 -45.16 -21.87
C MET A 1 -10.35 -43.72 -21.38
N VAL A 2 -9.15 -43.28 -21.05
CA VAL A 2 -8.84 -41.92 -20.59
C VAL A 2 -8.51 -41.12 -21.84
N GLY A 3 -9.30 -40.09 -22.15
CA GLY A 3 -9.08 -39.22 -23.30
C GLY A 3 -8.81 -37.79 -22.84
N ILE A 4 -7.55 -37.49 -22.55
CA ILE A 4 -6.99 -36.14 -22.76
C ILE A 4 -6.19 -36.23 -24.06
N PRO A 5 -6.52 -35.41 -25.07
CA PRO A 5 -5.51 -34.48 -25.58
C PRO A 5 -6.11 -33.08 -25.80
N ASN A 6 -5.57 -32.03 -25.16
CA ASN A 6 -4.47 -31.22 -25.67
C ASN A 6 -4.68 -30.67 -27.08
N SER A 7 -5.01 -29.38 -27.19
CA SER A 7 -4.31 -28.40 -28.06
C SER A 7 -5.06 -27.07 -28.00
N CYS A 8 -4.48 -26.08 -27.33
CA CYS A 8 -3.75 -24.99 -27.97
C CYS A 8 -4.63 -24.17 -28.92
N CYS A 9 -4.94 -22.92 -28.52
CA CYS A 9 -4.95 -21.69 -29.37
C CYS A 9 -5.73 -20.49 -28.77
N ALA A 10 -6.02 -20.40 -27.46
CA ALA A 10 -6.76 -19.26 -26.89
C ALA A 10 -5.92 -18.23 -26.09
N SER A 11 -4.59 -18.35 -26.08
CA SER A 11 -3.73 -17.41 -25.36
C SER A 11 -2.52 -16.99 -26.18
N ARG A 12 -2.78 -16.43 -27.38
CA ARG A 12 -1.88 -15.41 -27.91
C ARG A 12 -1.91 -14.24 -26.92
N GLN A 13 -1.01 -14.27 -25.95
CA GLN A 13 -0.59 -13.09 -25.20
C GLN A 13 -0.41 -11.97 -26.25
N PRO A 14 -1.15 -10.85 -26.16
CA PRO A 14 -0.93 -9.76 -27.09
C PRO A 14 0.53 -9.33 -26.95
N MET A 15 1.25 -9.41 -28.07
CA MET A 15 2.66 -9.06 -28.13
C MET A 15 2.83 -7.69 -27.48
N HIS A 16 3.74 -7.67 -26.52
CA HIS A 16 4.10 -6.57 -25.65
C HIS A 16 4.77 -5.46 -26.47
N LEU A 17 4.00 -4.78 -27.33
CA LEU A 17 4.42 -3.65 -28.14
C LEU A 17 3.24 -2.71 -28.28
N MET A 18 2.94 -2.02 -27.18
CA MET A 18 2.35 -0.70 -27.28
C MET A 18 2.96 0.09 -26.13
N TRP A 19 3.93 0.96 -26.44
CA TRP A 19 4.40 2.02 -25.56
C TRP A 19 3.29 3.04 -25.32
N LYS A 20 2.15 2.60 -24.77
CA LYS A 20 1.00 3.44 -24.47
C LYS A 20 1.41 4.32 -23.28
N LEU A 21 2.10 5.39 -23.61
CA LEU A 21 2.49 6.44 -22.69
C LEU A 21 1.24 7.29 -22.43
N GLU A 22 0.38 6.75 -21.57
CA GLU A 22 -0.76 7.47 -21.03
C GLU A 22 -0.27 8.59 -20.10
N ARG A 23 -1.08 9.66 -19.99
CA ARG A 23 -0.79 10.77 -19.08
C ARG A 23 -1.54 10.51 -17.79
N CYS A 24 -0.83 10.50 -16.67
CA CYS A 24 -1.43 10.35 -15.36
C CYS A 24 -1.59 11.73 -14.72
N VAL A 25 -2.77 11.96 -14.15
CA VAL A 25 -3.08 13.15 -13.35
C VAL A 25 -3.28 12.71 -11.90
N VAL A 26 -2.57 13.35 -10.98
CA VAL A 26 -2.71 13.15 -9.54
C VAL A 26 -3.33 14.41 -8.94
N LEU A 27 -4.39 14.23 -8.17
CA LEU A 27 -5.11 15.30 -7.46
C LEU A 27 -4.84 15.19 -5.95
N ASN A 28 -5.07 16.28 -5.21
CA ASN A 28 -4.97 16.34 -3.75
C ASN A 28 -3.60 15.92 -3.20
N ALA A 29 -2.51 16.46 -3.76
CA ALA A 29 -1.17 16.18 -3.23
C ALA A 29 -0.94 16.70 -1.79
N LYS A 30 -1.79 17.60 -1.29
CA LYS A 30 -1.73 18.07 0.11
C LYS A 30 -2.14 16.99 1.11
N ASP A 31 -3.13 16.16 0.77
CA ASP A 31 -3.79 15.23 1.69
C ASP A 31 -3.16 13.83 1.73
N ILE A 32 -1.86 13.75 1.44
CA ILE A 32 -1.17 12.46 1.39
C ILE A 32 -0.92 11.94 2.79
N CYS A 33 -1.37 10.71 3.04
CA CYS A 33 -1.03 9.99 4.26
C CYS A 33 0.37 9.38 4.20
N VAL A 34 1.22 9.73 5.17
CA VAL A 34 2.54 9.10 5.35
C VAL A 34 2.53 8.27 6.64
N ILE A 35 2.93 7.00 6.53
CA ILE A 35 2.87 6.04 7.64
C ILE A 35 4.02 6.28 8.64
N GLY A 36 3.71 6.17 9.94
CA GLY A 36 4.70 6.14 11.03
C GLY A 36 5.36 7.49 11.31
N ARG A 37 6.63 7.48 11.76
CA ARG A 37 7.41 8.68 12.11
C ARG A 37 8.12 9.34 10.92
N LYS A 38 7.72 8.99 9.69
CA LYS A 38 8.42 9.43 8.45
C LYS A 38 8.32 10.94 8.21
N MET A 39 7.25 11.58 8.69
CA MET A 39 7.05 13.03 8.56
C MET A 39 8.23 13.84 9.15
N THR A 40 8.76 13.40 10.29
CA THR A 40 9.89 14.05 10.97
C THR A 40 11.21 13.35 10.71
N GLY A 41 11.20 12.02 10.53
CA GLY A 41 12.42 11.22 10.36
C GLY A 41 13.00 11.20 8.95
N LYS A 42 12.23 11.52 7.91
CA LYS A 42 12.75 11.53 6.52
C LYS A 42 13.37 12.89 6.19
N ILE A 43 14.66 12.88 5.86
CA ILE A 43 15.44 14.06 5.48
C ILE A 43 15.77 13.97 3.99
N TYR A 44 15.53 15.07 3.27
CA TYR A 44 15.96 15.29 1.89
C TYR A 44 17.28 16.06 1.89
N TYR A 45 18.29 15.47 1.27
CA TYR A 45 19.61 16.09 1.09
C TYR A 45 19.73 16.67 -0.31
N SER A 46 20.33 17.86 -0.40
CA SER A 46 20.73 18.48 -1.67
C SER A 46 22.08 19.15 -1.48
N HIS A 47 22.90 19.17 -2.53
CA HIS A 47 24.25 19.70 -2.45
C HIS A 47 24.55 20.52 -3.71
N ILE A 48 25.16 21.70 -3.53
CA ILE A 48 25.42 22.67 -4.63
C ILE A 48 26.83 22.48 -5.23
N ARG A 49 27.54 21.41 -4.86
CA ARG A 49 28.90 21.02 -5.31
C ARG A 49 30.06 21.84 -4.72
N TYR A 50 29.79 22.90 -3.96
CA TYR A 50 30.80 23.59 -3.13
C TYR A 50 30.99 22.90 -1.77
N ILE A 51 32.22 22.94 -1.24
CA ILE A 51 32.56 22.36 0.08
C ILE A 51 31.68 23.01 1.17
N GLY A 52 31.12 22.21 2.08
CA GLY A 52 30.31 22.68 3.21
C GLY A 52 28.85 23.04 2.90
N HIS A 53 28.40 22.97 1.65
CA HIS A 53 27.05 23.41 1.25
C HIS A 53 26.05 22.24 1.14
N LEU A 54 25.95 21.43 2.20
CA LEU A 54 24.93 20.40 2.33
C LEU A 54 23.63 21.01 2.87
N LYS A 55 22.57 20.95 2.07
CA LYS A 55 21.25 21.45 2.43
C LYS A 55 20.37 20.27 2.84
N GLU A 56 19.86 20.34 4.07
CA GLU A 56 18.96 19.36 4.64
C GLU A 56 17.55 19.94 4.74
N ARG A 57 16.53 19.16 4.39
CA ARG A 57 15.12 19.51 4.62
C ARG A 57 14.34 18.31 5.11
N LYS A 58 13.60 18.45 6.21
CA LYS A 58 12.69 17.39 6.67
C LYS A 58 11.47 17.29 5.76
N LEU A 59 10.87 16.12 5.70
CA LEU A 59 9.66 15.88 4.90
C LEU A 59 8.51 16.82 5.30
N LYS A 60 8.32 17.06 6.60
CA LYS A 60 7.32 18.02 7.12
C LYS A 60 7.46 19.41 6.48
N ASP A 61 8.68 19.95 6.48
CA ASP A 61 8.95 21.29 5.94
C ASP A 61 8.84 21.31 4.41
N HIS A 62 9.17 20.19 3.77
CA HIS A 62 9.07 20.04 2.31
C HIS A 62 7.61 19.98 1.85
N MET A 63 6.74 19.28 2.58
CA MET A 63 5.31 19.22 2.31
C MET A 63 4.60 20.56 2.58
N ALA A 64 5.07 21.33 3.56
CA ALA A 64 4.52 22.66 3.84
C ALA A 64 4.85 23.68 2.72
N LYS A 65 5.99 23.52 2.04
CA LYS A 65 6.39 24.38 0.92
C LYS A 65 5.70 23.94 -0.36
N ASP A 66 6.01 22.73 -0.82
CA ASP A 66 5.60 22.24 -2.13
C ASP A 66 5.33 20.72 -2.07
N PRO A 67 4.09 20.29 -1.77
CA PRO A 67 3.76 18.87 -1.70
C PRO A 67 3.87 18.17 -3.06
N THR A 68 3.64 18.91 -4.15
CA THR A 68 3.79 18.45 -5.53
C THR A 68 5.20 17.94 -5.84
N GLU A 69 6.23 18.66 -5.37
CA GLU A 69 7.63 18.25 -5.60
C GLU A 69 7.98 16.95 -4.89
N VAL A 70 7.39 16.71 -3.72
CA VAL A 70 7.62 15.48 -2.94
C VAL A 70 7.20 14.27 -3.74
N ILE A 71 6.01 14.30 -4.35
CA ILE A 71 5.52 13.20 -5.21
C ILE A 71 6.40 13.05 -6.45
N ARG A 72 6.68 14.15 -7.16
CA ARG A 72 7.51 14.14 -8.38
C ARG A 72 8.86 13.47 -8.13
N LYS A 73 9.55 13.87 -7.06
CA LYS A 73 10.86 13.29 -6.67
C LYS A 73 10.75 11.78 -6.43
N VAL A 74 9.70 11.31 -5.77
CA VAL A 74 9.50 9.87 -5.50
C VAL A 74 9.28 9.10 -6.79
N VAL A 75 8.39 9.58 -7.67
CA VAL A 75 8.09 8.91 -8.94
C VAL A 75 9.32 8.90 -9.86
N MET A 76 10.05 10.00 -9.95
CA MET A 76 11.28 10.09 -10.73
C MET A 76 12.34 9.07 -10.27
N CYS A 77 12.43 8.81 -8.97
CA CYS A 77 13.32 7.77 -8.42
C CYS A 77 12.85 6.34 -8.70
N MET A 78 11.55 6.11 -8.94
CA MET A 78 11.00 4.80 -9.30
C MET A 78 11.11 4.48 -10.79
N LEU A 79 11.24 5.50 -11.64
CA LEU A 79 11.42 5.32 -13.07
C LEU A 79 12.82 4.76 -13.40
N PRO A 80 12.94 3.93 -14.46
CA PRO A 80 14.23 3.45 -14.92
C PRO A 80 15.11 4.62 -15.35
N ARG A 81 16.39 4.59 -14.96
CA ARG A 81 17.35 5.65 -15.31
C ARG A 81 17.81 5.51 -16.77
N ASN A 82 17.01 6.05 -17.69
CA ASN A 82 17.30 6.09 -19.12
C ASN A 82 17.05 7.50 -19.69
N LYS A 83 17.38 7.73 -20.97
CA LYS A 83 17.15 9.02 -21.65
C LYS A 83 15.67 9.42 -21.72
N LEU A 84 14.77 8.43 -21.77
CA LEU A 84 13.32 8.63 -21.83
C LEU A 84 12.70 8.96 -20.46
N ARG A 85 13.48 8.95 -19.38
CA ARG A 85 12.97 9.16 -18.02
C ARG A 85 12.34 10.54 -17.89
N ASP A 86 13.01 11.55 -18.42
CA ASP A 86 12.57 12.94 -18.30
C ASP A 86 11.31 13.17 -19.17
N ASP A 87 11.23 12.50 -20.33
CA ASP A 87 10.03 12.53 -21.18
C ASP A 87 8.83 11.82 -20.55
N ARG A 88 9.06 10.78 -19.74
CA ARG A 88 8.01 10.13 -18.95
C ARG A 88 7.56 11.00 -17.77
N ASP A 89 8.49 11.60 -17.05
CA ASP A 89 8.17 12.51 -15.94
C ASP A 89 7.35 13.72 -16.42
N ARG A 90 7.67 14.24 -17.60
CA ARG A 90 6.90 15.31 -18.26
C ARG A 90 5.45 14.94 -18.56
N LYS A 91 5.08 13.66 -18.58
CA LYS A 91 3.68 13.22 -18.78
C LYS A 91 2.88 13.21 -17.48
N LEU A 92 3.55 13.19 -16.33
CA LEU A 92 2.92 13.29 -15.02
C LEU A 92 2.51 14.73 -14.72
N ARG A 93 1.26 14.91 -14.31
CA ARG A 93 0.70 16.18 -13.87
C ARG A 93 0.13 16.00 -12.47
N ILE A 94 0.55 16.86 -11.55
CA ILE A 94 0.19 16.75 -10.13
C ILE A 94 -0.32 18.11 -9.70
N PHE A 95 -1.48 18.11 -9.05
CA PHE A 95 -2.11 19.29 -8.47
C PHE A 95 -2.16 19.16 -6.95
N ALA A 96 -1.92 20.27 -6.26
CA ALA A 96 -1.96 20.31 -4.80
C ALA A 96 -3.40 20.19 -4.28
N GLU A 97 -4.32 20.83 -4.99
CA GLU A 97 -5.77 20.80 -4.74
C GLU A 97 -6.46 19.73 -5.62
N GLY A 98 -7.79 19.64 -5.45
CA GLY A 98 -8.65 18.72 -6.21
C GLY A 98 -9.01 19.22 -7.62
N GLU A 99 -8.69 20.48 -7.93
CA GLU A 99 -8.98 21.08 -9.21
C GLU A 99 -7.90 20.77 -10.25
N HIS A 100 -8.33 20.51 -11.48
CA HIS A 100 -7.46 20.26 -12.62
C HIS A 100 -7.78 21.20 -13.77
N THR A 101 -6.75 21.64 -14.49
CA THR A 101 -6.89 22.56 -15.63
C THR A 101 -7.31 21.87 -16.93
N PHE A 102 -7.43 20.55 -16.94
CA PHE A 102 -7.74 19.76 -18.13
C PHE A 102 -9.25 19.61 -18.32
N HIS A 103 -9.91 20.64 -18.82
CA HIS A 103 -11.35 20.58 -19.10
C HIS A 103 -11.65 19.95 -20.48
N ASP A 104 -10.71 20.05 -21.42
CA ASP A 104 -10.93 19.63 -22.82
C ASP A 104 -10.89 18.10 -23.03
N ARG A 105 -10.38 17.34 -22.06
CA ARG A 105 -10.16 15.89 -22.21
C ARG A 105 -10.85 15.13 -21.09
N PRO A 106 -11.62 14.07 -21.41
CA PRO A 106 -12.23 13.24 -20.39
C PRO A 106 -11.14 12.52 -19.59
N LEU A 107 -11.25 12.58 -18.25
CA LEU A 107 -10.38 11.86 -17.32
C LEU A 107 -11.09 10.59 -16.85
N GLU A 108 -10.47 9.44 -17.08
CA GLU A 108 -10.93 8.18 -16.49
C GLU A 108 -10.37 8.06 -15.06
N PRO A 109 -11.22 7.89 -14.03
CA PRO A 109 -10.75 7.72 -12.66
C PRO A 109 -10.07 6.36 -12.50
N PHE A 110 -8.83 6.36 -12.04
CA PHE A 110 -8.11 5.12 -11.74
C PHE A 110 -8.47 4.60 -10.35
N VAL A 111 -9.16 3.46 -10.31
CA VAL A 111 -9.43 2.74 -9.06
C VAL A 111 -8.30 1.75 -8.80
N MET A 112 -7.62 1.89 -7.66
CA MET A 112 -6.60 0.92 -7.27
C MET A 112 -7.26 -0.45 -7.06
N PRO A 113 -6.64 -1.56 -7.53
CA PRO A 113 -7.17 -2.88 -7.27
C PRO A 113 -7.26 -3.14 -5.74
N PRO A 114 -8.29 -3.85 -5.27
CA PRO A 114 -8.48 -4.07 -3.84
C PRO A 114 -7.30 -4.85 -3.25
N ARG A 115 -6.60 -4.25 -2.29
CA ARG A 115 -5.52 -4.91 -1.56
C ARG A 115 -6.06 -5.52 -0.28
N LYS A 116 -5.69 -6.77 0.02
CA LYS A 116 -5.97 -7.40 1.31
C LYS A 116 -5.05 -6.80 2.37
N VAL A 117 -5.52 -5.79 3.10
CA VAL A 117 -4.77 -5.16 4.19
C VAL A 117 -4.70 -6.11 5.38
N ARG A 118 -3.52 -6.20 6.00
CA ARG A 118 -3.37 -6.89 7.29
C ARG A 118 -3.84 -5.95 8.39
N GLU A 119 -4.95 -6.28 9.03
CA GLU A 119 -5.56 -5.48 10.11
C GLU A 119 -4.63 -5.36 11.33
N MET A 120 -3.81 -6.39 11.59
CA MET A 120 -2.91 -6.43 12.73
C MET A 120 -1.48 -6.81 12.34
N CYS A 121 -0.53 -6.42 13.20
CA CYS A 121 0.83 -6.93 13.11
C CYS A 121 0.82 -8.45 13.39
N PRO A 122 1.62 -9.27 12.68
CA PRO A 122 1.60 -10.72 12.84
C PRO A 122 1.84 -11.19 14.28
N ARG A 123 2.68 -10.48 15.04
CA ARG A 123 2.94 -10.79 16.46
C ARG A 123 1.71 -10.57 17.33
N ALA A 124 1.03 -9.44 17.17
CA ALA A 124 -0.21 -9.13 17.90
C ALA A 124 -1.31 -10.14 17.53
N ARG A 125 -1.41 -10.50 16.24
CA ARG A 125 -2.35 -11.53 15.77
C ARG A 125 -2.09 -12.89 16.41
N CYS A 126 -0.83 -13.35 16.45
CA CYS A 126 -0.49 -14.62 17.10
C CYS A 126 -0.71 -14.58 18.62
N ALA A 127 -0.46 -13.43 19.27
CA ALA A 127 -0.74 -13.26 20.70
C ALA A 127 -2.25 -13.34 20.99
N MET A 128 -3.08 -12.69 20.17
CA MET A 128 -4.55 -12.75 20.26
C MET A 128 -5.06 -14.19 20.08
N ILE A 129 -4.59 -14.90 19.05
CA ILE A 129 -4.98 -16.29 18.79
C ILE A 129 -4.59 -17.19 19.98
N ARG A 130 -3.41 -16.96 20.56
CA ARG A 130 -2.96 -17.71 21.75
C ARG A 130 -3.80 -17.39 22.98
N ALA A 131 -4.18 -16.13 23.19
CA ALA A 131 -5.08 -15.73 24.28
C ALA A 131 -6.47 -16.35 24.11
N GLN A 132 -7.07 -16.22 22.93
CA GLN A 132 -8.37 -16.82 22.60
C GLN A 132 -8.38 -18.34 22.80
N LYS A 133 -7.33 -19.02 22.34
CA LYS A 133 -7.22 -20.48 22.54
C LYS A 133 -7.09 -20.84 24.02
N LYS A 134 -6.32 -20.05 24.79
CA LYS A 134 -6.21 -20.24 26.24
C LYS A 134 -7.55 -20.02 26.94
N ASP A 135 -8.31 -18.98 26.55
CA ASP A 135 -9.63 -18.70 27.11
C ASP A 135 -10.62 -19.84 26.78
N GLN A 136 -10.59 -20.35 25.54
CA GLN A 136 -11.36 -21.53 25.12
C GLN A 136 -11.00 -22.79 25.91
N ASP A 137 -9.71 -23.05 26.12
CA ASP A 137 -9.24 -24.22 26.89
C ASP A 137 -9.66 -24.12 28.37
N MET A 138 -9.73 -22.90 28.93
CA MET A 138 -10.17 -22.66 30.31
C MET A 138 -11.69 -22.79 30.46
N GLU A 139 -12.47 -22.28 29.51
CA GLU A 139 -13.93 -22.45 29.47
C GLU A 139 -14.32 -23.92 29.26
N ALA A 140 -13.59 -24.66 28.40
CA ALA A 140 -13.80 -26.09 28.20
C ALA A 140 -13.57 -26.89 29.50
N LYS A 141 -12.48 -26.60 30.23
CA LYS A 141 -12.21 -27.21 31.55
C LYS A 141 -13.25 -26.87 32.60
N LYS A 142 -13.79 -25.65 32.56
CA LYS A 142 -14.84 -25.20 33.47
C LYS A 142 -16.17 -25.91 33.18
N ALA A 143 -16.53 -26.05 31.90
CA ALA A 143 -17.69 -26.81 31.46
C ALA A 143 -17.58 -28.31 31.78
N GLU A 144 -16.40 -28.91 31.63
CA GLU A 144 -16.13 -30.29 32.07
C GLU A 144 -16.28 -30.44 33.60
N GLY A 145 -15.77 -29.47 34.36
CA GLY A 145 -15.92 -29.43 35.82
C GLY A 145 -17.38 -29.24 36.29
N GLU A 146 -18.19 -28.48 35.56
CA GLU A 146 -19.62 -28.31 35.82
C GLU A 146 -20.44 -29.54 35.39
N ALA A 147 -20.11 -30.17 34.27
CA ALA A 147 -20.72 -31.44 33.83
C ALA A 147 -20.43 -32.58 34.83
N ALA A 148 -19.22 -32.65 35.38
CA ALA A 148 -18.86 -33.62 36.42
C ALA A 148 -19.61 -33.40 37.75
N LYS A 149 -19.97 -32.16 38.09
CA LYS A 149 -20.80 -31.83 39.27
C LYS A 149 -22.26 -32.17 39.06
N ASN A 150 -22.81 -31.88 37.88
CA ASN A 150 -24.21 -32.18 37.55
C ASN A 150 -24.46 -33.70 37.43
N GLY A 151 -23.51 -34.45 36.87
CA GLY A 151 -23.58 -35.92 36.80
C GLY A 151 -23.56 -36.59 38.19
N LYS A 152 -22.82 -36.03 39.16
CA LYS A 152 -22.84 -36.49 40.56
C LYS A 152 -24.17 -36.19 41.27
N ALA A 153 -24.82 -35.07 40.95
CA ALA A 153 -26.11 -34.70 41.52
C ALA A 153 -27.27 -35.57 40.99
N THR A 154 -27.20 -36.05 39.74
CA THR A 154 -28.20 -36.98 39.16
C THR A 154 -28.04 -38.44 39.60
N VAL A 155 -26.88 -38.85 40.14
CA VAL A 155 -26.62 -40.22 40.63
C VAL A 155 -26.92 -40.36 42.14
N ALA A 156 -27.13 -39.26 42.84
CA ALA A 156 -27.42 -39.20 44.28
C ALA A 156 -28.91 -38.97 44.62
N ALA A 157 -29.80 -38.97 43.62
CA ALA A 157 -31.26 -38.91 43.75
C ALA A 157 -31.87 -40.25 43.32
#